data_AF-A0A7S1JMB6-F1
#
_entry.id   AF-A0A7S1JMB6-F1
#
_cell.length_a   1.000
_cell.length_b   1.000
_cell.length_c   1.000
_cell.angle_alpha   90.00
_cell.angle_beta   90.00
_cell.angle_gamma   90.00
#
_symmetry.space_group_name_H-M   'P 1'
#
loop_
_entity.id
_entity.type
_entity.pdbx_description
1 polymer ?
#
loop_
_entity_poly.entity_id
_entity_poly.type
_entity_poly.pdbx_seq_one_letter_code
_entity_poly.pdbx_strand_id
1 'polypeptide(L)'
;MALYKIIGHLLTHRGTSLALQHGNDGIYWIKNEWFRVLPLGDLPGGHPYADGYKRSDPVIRRCGCLFRSFSAFLLATLLSQWRDGEGVGYRLVLSAHIGSDDPRYRRLVTDAIIEGLGIAVDWRYDGGDLNAAAQVSDHRRVIVSGFRPGHTVAAALWMRYGDIQLCTTEAPVGHDRSHPLADRFRESVGAARR
;
A
#
# COMPACT_ATOMS: atom_id res chain seq x y z
N MET A 1 -13.88 -1.34 -8.68
CA MET A 1 -13.43 -1.77 -10.02
C MET A 1 -14.07 -1.03 -11.20
N ALA A 2 -15.39 -0.81 -11.22
CA ALA A 2 -16.07 -0.21 -12.38
C ALA A 2 -15.48 1.14 -12.81
N LEU A 3 -15.21 2.03 -11.83
CA LEU A 3 -14.57 3.33 -12.10
C LEU A 3 -13.21 3.17 -12.80
N TYR A 4 -12.38 2.24 -12.33
CA TYR A 4 -11.07 2.01 -12.94
C TYR A 4 -11.15 1.43 -14.35
N LYS A 5 -12.20 0.67 -14.70
CA LYS A 5 -12.42 0.28 -16.09
C LYS A 5 -12.64 1.49 -16.99
N ILE A 6 -13.31 2.52 -16.46
CA ILE A 6 -13.58 3.77 -17.18
C ILE A 6 -12.31 4.61 -17.30
N ILE A 7 -11.53 4.79 -16.23
CA ILE A 7 -10.39 5.73 -16.26
C ILE A 7 -9.05 5.06 -16.56
N GLY A 8 -8.92 3.74 -16.39
CA GLY A 8 -7.63 3.03 -16.43
C GLY A 8 -6.91 3.15 -17.77
N HIS A 9 -7.66 3.19 -18.87
CA HIS A 9 -7.09 3.39 -20.21
C HIS A 9 -6.52 4.80 -20.42
N LEU A 10 -6.97 5.79 -19.65
CA LEU A 10 -6.45 7.16 -19.67
C LEU A 10 -5.15 7.29 -18.85
N LEU A 11 -4.82 6.29 -18.04
CA LEU A 11 -3.62 6.28 -17.22
C LEU A 11 -2.48 5.57 -17.95
N THR A 12 -1.29 6.17 -17.91
CA THR A 12 -0.07 5.58 -18.47
C THR A 12 1.06 5.65 -17.46
N HIS A 13 1.95 4.66 -17.49
CA HIS A 13 3.16 4.63 -16.70
C HIS A 13 4.32 4.22 -17.61
N ARG A 14 5.31 5.10 -17.79
CA ARG A 14 6.43 4.91 -18.74
C ARG A 14 5.94 4.52 -20.14
N GLY A 15 4.93 5.22 -20.64
CA GLY A 15 4.33 4.97 -21.95
C GLY A 15 3.49 3.67 -22.05
N THR A 16 3.45 2.84 -21.02
CA THR A 16 2.56 1.67 -20.99
C THR A 16 1.21 2.04 -20.41
N SER A 17 0.12 1.66 -21.08
CA SER A 17 -1.24 1.84 -20.55
C SER A 17 -1.45 1.04 -19.26
N LEU A 18 -2.16 1.64 -18.30
CA LEU A 18 -2.63 0.97 -17.10
C LEU A 18 -4.09 0.49 -17.25
N ALA A 19 -4.54 0.27 -18.48
CA ALA A 19 -5.84 -0.34 -18.74
C ALA A 19 -5.96 -1.70 -18.05
N LEU A 20 -7.14 -1.94 -17.46
CA LEU A 20 -7.47 -3.24 -16.89
C LEU A 20 -7.66 -4.25 -18.03
N GLN A 21 -6.90 -5.34 -17.99
CA GLN A 21 -7.03 -6.47 -18.91
C GLN A 21 -7.64 -7.66 -18.16
N HIS A 22 -8.37 -8.51 -18.88
CA HIS A 22 -9.02 -9.70 -18.34
C HIS A 22 -8.58 -10.92 -19.14
N GLY A 23 -8.05 -11.94 -18.46
CA GLY A 23 -7.70 -13.23 -19.04
C GLY A 23 -8.81 -14.26 -18.88
N ASN A 24 -8.62 -15.46 -19.45
CA ASN A 24 -9.65 -16.49 -19.51
C ASN A 24 -9.94 -17.17 -18.15
N ASP A 25 -8.99 -17.13 -17.20
CA ASP A 25 -9.07 -17.88 -15.93
C ASP A 25 -9.54 -17.04 -14.73
N GLY A 26 -10.32 -15.98 -14.98
CA GLY A 26 -10.72 -15.02 -13.94
C GLY A 26 -9.56 -14.18 -13.38
N ILE A 27 -8.40 -14.22 -14.07
CA ILE A 27 -7.22 -13.42 -13.76
C ILE A 27 -7.35 -12.07 -14.47
N TYR A 28 -7.09 -11.01 -13.72
CA TYR A 28 -7.02 -9.65 -14.21
C TYR A 28 -5.58 -9.16 -14.23
N TRP A 29 -5.28 -8.23 -15.13
CA TRP A 29 -3.96 -7.62 -15.24
C TRP A 29 -4.05 -6.10 -15.29
N ILE A 30 -3.11 -5.44 -14.63
CA ILE A 30 -2.81 -4.02 -14.82
C ILE A 30 -1.32 -3.94 -15.07
N LYS A 31 -0.91 -3.57 -16.28
CA LYS A 31 0.50 -3.65 -16.70
C LYS A 31 1.04 -5.08 -16.49
N ASN A 32 2.04 -5.25 -15.62
CA ASN A 32 2.68 -6.54 -15.32
C ASN A 32 2.15 -7.15 -14.01
N GLU A 33 1.10 -6.57 -13.44
CA GLU A 33 0.52 -7.00 -12.17
C GLU A 33 -0.74 -7.80 -12.40
N TRP A 34 -0.69 -9.10 -12.11
CA TRP A 34 -1.86 -9.95 -12.15
C TRP A 34 -2.53 -10.03 -10.78
N PHE A 35 -3.83 -10.25 -10.77
CA PHE A 35 -4.61 -10.46 -9.55
C PHE A 35 -5.91 -11.20 -9.85
N ARG A 36 -6.58 -11.67 -8.80
CA ARG A 36 -7.92 -12.26 -8.86
C ARG A 36 -8.88 -11.44 -8.00
N VAL A 37 -10.13 -11.37 -8.46
CA VAL A 37 -11.23 -10.87 -7.64
C VAL A 37 -11.74 -12.03 -6.81
N LEU A 38 -11.91 -11.83 -5.51
CA LEU A 38 -12.55 -12.81 -4.63
C LEU A 38 -14.01 -12.41 -4.41
N PRO A 39 -14.96 -13.20 -4.93
CA PRO A 39 -16.37 -13.14 -4.55
C PRO A 39 -16.54 -13.27 -3.03
N LEU A 40 -17.59 -12.65 -2.50
CA LEU A 40 -17.95 -12.78 -1.08
C LEU A 40 -18.17 -14.26 -0.67
N GLY A 41 -18.75 -15.07 -1.56
CA GLY A 41 -19.01 -16.49 -1.31
C GLY A 41 -17.76 -17.37 -1.21
N ASP A 42 -16.61 -16.87 -1.69
CA ASP A 42 -15.34 -17.59 -1.66
C ASP A 42 -14.52 -17.26 -0.40
N LEU A 43 -14.98 -16.31 0.43
CA LEU A 43 -14.36 -16.00 1.71
C LEU A 43 -14.85 -16.99 2.78
N PRO A 44 -13.95 -17.53 3.63
CA PRO A 44 -14.36 -18.36 4.75
C PRO A 44 -15.35 -17.66 5.68
N GLY A 45 -16.22 -18.44 6.34
CA GLY A 45 -17.17 -17.91 7.32
C GLY A 45 -16.45 -17.14 8.43
N GLY A 46 -16.92 -15.92 8.71
CA GLY A 46 -16.31 -15.04 9.71
C GLY A 46 -15.01 -14.36 9.26
N HIS A 47 -14.61 -14.47 7.99
CA HIS A 47 -13.42 -13.80 7.50
C HIS A 47 -13.55 -12.26 7.65
N PRO A 48 -12.55 -11.54 8.20
CA PRO A 48 -12.64 -10.09 8.49
C PRO A 48 -12.95 -9.18 7.27
N TYR A 49 -12.70 -9.66 6.06
CA TYR A 49 -13.03 -8.92 4.82
C TYR A 49 -14.41 -9.22 4.25
N ALA A 50 -15.15 -10.17 4.84
CA ALA A 50 -16.56 -10.34 4.54
C ALA A 50 -17.36 -9.16 5.11
N ASP A 51 -16.96 -8.66 6.28
CA ASP A 51 -17.53 -7.45 6.85
C ASP A 51 -17.15 -6.21 6.02
N GLY A 52 -18.17 -5.43 5.66
CA GLY A 52 -18.04 -4.26 4.78
C GLY A 52 -17.74 -4.58 3.30
N TYR A 53 -17.88 -5.84 2.86
CA TYR A 53 -17.64 -6.21 1.46
C TYR A 53 -18.53 -5.42 0.49
N LYS A 54 -17.93 -4.85 -0.55
CA LYS A 54 -18.64 -4.11 -1.59
C LYS A 54 -18.39 -4.77 -2.95
N ARG A 55 -19.46 -5.21 -3.63
CA ARG A 55 -19.35 -5.75 -5.00
C ARG A 55 -18.75 -4.76 -5.99
N SER A 56 -18.95 -3.45 -5.77
CA SER A 56 -18.38 -2.39 -6.60
C SER A 56 -16.87 -2.19 -6.36
N ASP A 57 -16.35 -2.64 -5.21
CA ASP A 57 -14.94 -2.55 -4.81
C ASP A 57 -14.50 -3.84 -4.07
N PRO A 58 -14.42 -4.98 -4.79
CA PRO A 58 -14.34 -6.30 -4.19
C PRO A 58 -12.94 -6.59 -3.61
N VAL A 59 -12.87 -7.62 -2.77
CA VAL A 59 -11.60 -8.17 -2.26
C VAL A 59 -10.72 -8.65 -3.42
N ILE A 60 -9.43 -8.33 -3.34
CA ILE A 60 -8.45 -8.70 -4.37
C ILE A 60 -7.39 -9.61 -3.78
N ARG A 61 -7.05 -10.68 -4.51
CA ARG A 61 -5.93 -11.57 -4.21
C ARG A 61 -4.82 -11.39 -5.23
N ARG A 62 -3.59 -11.23 -4.73
CA ARG A 62 -2.37 -11.19 -5.53
C ARG A 62 -1.33 -12.07 -4.83
N CYS A 63 -0.94 -13.19 -5.44
CA CYS A 63 -0.05 -14.17 -4.82
C CYS A 63 -0.59 -14.58 -3.41
N GLY A 64 0.21 -14.43 -2.35
CA GLY A 64 -0.19 -14.65 -0.95
C GLY A 64 -0.71 -13.39 -0.24
N CYS A 65 -0.98 -12.30 -0.96
CA CYS A 65 -1.52 -11.06 -0.40
C CYS A 65 -3.02 -10.93 -0.71
N LEU A 66 -3.78 -10.55 0.30
CA LEU A 66 -5.22 -10.31 0.25
C LEU A 66 -5.51 -8.86 0.63
N PHE A 67 -6.11 -8.11 -0.29
CA PHE A 67 -6.50 -6.71 -0.10
C PHE A 67 -8.00 -6.65 0.15
N ARG A 68 -8.40 -5.86 1.16
CA ARG A 68 -9.82 -5.73 1.53
C ARG A 68 -10.70 -5.18 0.41
N SER A 69 -10.12 -4.40 -0.50
CA SER A 69 -10.81 -3.89 -1.67
C SER A 69 -9.87 -3.69 -2.86
N PHE A 70 -10.45 -3.50 -4.05
CA PHE A 70 -9.69 -3.21 -5.26
C PHE A 70 -9.02 -1.83 -5.21
N SER A 71 -9.66 -0.84 -4.60
CA SER A 71 -9.03 0.47 -4.33
C SER A 71 -7.78 0.32 -3.46
N ALA A 72 -7.83 -0.51 -2.41
CA ALA A 72 -6.67 -0.79 -1.56
C ALA A 72 -5.54 -1.46 -2.35
N PHE A 73 -5.87 -2.47 -3.17
CA PHE A 73 -4.91 -3.10 -4.08
C PHE A 73 -4.25 -2.10 -5.04
N LEU A 74 -5.03 -1.22 -5.67
CA LEU A 74 -4.50 -0.20 -6.59
C LEU A 74 -3.55 0.75 -5.88
N LEU A 75 -3.94 1.30 -4.73
CA LEU A 75 -3.09 2.22 -3.97
C LEU A 75 -1.79 1.53 -3.52
N ALA A 76 -1.87 0.30 -3.00
CA ALA A 76 -0.69 -0.47 -2.63
C ALA A 76 0.23 -0.72 -3.84
N THR A 77 -0.35 -1.01 -5.00
CA THR A 77 0.41 -1.30 -6.23
C THR A 77 1.07 -0.05 -6.78
N LEU A 78 0.34 1.06 -6.91
CA LEU A 78 0.87 2.35 -7.36
C LEU A 78 2.03 2.81 -6.47
N LEU A 79 1.83 2.77 -5.15
CA LEU A 79 2.88 3.13 -4.19
C LEU A 79 4.11 2.22 -4.26
N SER A 80 3.92 0.92 -4.57
CA SER A 80 5.05 0.01 -4.75
C SER A 80 5.79 0.29 -6.05
N GLN A 81 5.09 0.64 -7.12
CA GLN A 81 5.69 0.95 -8.41
C GLN A 81 6.34 2.34 -8.45
N TRP A 82 5.84 3.30 -7.67
CA TRP A 82 6.46 4.63 -7.51
C TRP A 82 7.90 4.53 -7.00
N ARG A 83 8.20 3.51 -6.19
CA ARG A 83 9.56 3.21 -5.74
C ARG A 83 10.55 3.04 -6.88
N ASP A 84 10.08 2.41 -7.95
CA ASP A 84 10.93 1.97 -9.05
C ASP A 84 10.87 2.95 -10.24
N GLY A 85 10.21 4.11 -10.09
CA GLY A 85 10.02 5.14 -11.12
C GLY A 85 11.32 5.89 -11.48
N GLU A 86 11.48 6.25 -12.76
CA GLU A 86 12.64 7.02 -13.23
C GLU A 86 12.47 8.49 -12.79
N GLY A 87 13.52 9.09 -12.23
CA GLY A 87 13.48 10.46 -11.69
C GLY A 87 12.80 10.59 -10.32
N VAL A 88 12.05 9.59 -9.88
CA VAL A 88 11.53 9.50 -8.51
C VAL A 88 12.58 8.80 -7.66
N GLY A 89 13.46 9.58 -7.04
CA GLY A 89 14.46 9.05 -6.12
C GLY A 89 13.80 8.52 -4.86
N TYR A 90 13.22 7.33 -4.91
CA TYR A 90 12.67 6.66 -3.75
C TYR A 90 13.78 6.40 -2.74
N ARG A 91 13.65 7.02 -1.57
CA ARG A 91 14.65 6.94 -0.52
C ARG A 91 14.03 6.34 0.72
N LEU A 92 14.59 5.24 1.18
CA LEU A 92 14.36 4.73 2.52
C LEU A 92 15.03 5.71 3.49
N VAL A 93 14.22 6.45 4.24
CA VAL A 93 14.67 7.45 5.23
C VAL A 93 15.02 6.75 6.54
N LEU A 94 14.15 5.82 6.95
CA LEU A 94 14.24 5.12 8.22
C LEU A 94 13.73 3.70 8.03
N SER A 95 14.41 2.74 8.66
CA SER A 95 13.93 1.37 8.84
C SER A 95 14.16 0.98 10.30
N ALA A 96 13.14 0.47 10.96
CA ALA A 96 13.23 0.00 12.33
C ALA A 96 12.49 -1.33 12.46
N HIS A 97 13.13 -2.31 13.09
CA HIS A 97 12.50 -3.56 13.46
C HIS A 97 12.05 -3.47 14.92
N ILE A 98 10.76 -3.62 15.18
CA ILE A 98 10.21 -3.62 16.55
C ILE A 98 9.53 -4.94 16.91
N GLY A 99 9.38 -5.86 15.95
CA GLY A 99 8.75 -7.16 16.15
C GLY A 99 7.23 -7.12 15.99
N SER A 100 6.65 -8.17 15.42
CA SER A 100 5.20 -8.28 15.16
C SER A 100 4.36 -8.43 16.44
N ASP A 101 4.96 -8.91 17.51
CA ASP A 101 4.30 -9.10 18.81
C ASP A 101 4.34 -7.85 19.69
N ASP A 102 5.09 -6.81 19.28
CA ASP A 102 5.11 -5.56 20.00
C ASP A 102 3.73 -4.86 19.92
N PRO A 103 3.12 -4.48 21.05
CA PRO A 103 1.82 -3.81 21.07
C PRO A 103 1.80 -2.51 20.24
N ARG A 104 2.93 -1.81 20.13
CA ARG A 104 3.07 -0.59 19.33
C ARG A 104 3.01 -0.90 17.85
N TYR A 105 3.62 -2.01 17.41
CA TYR A 105 3.52 -2.47 16.03
C TYR A 105 2.07 -2.81 15.68
N ARG A 106 1.40 -3.58 16.54
CA ARG A 106 0.00 -3.97 16.34
C ARG A 106 -0.89 -2.75 16.20
N ARG A 107 -0.77 -1.76 17.10
CA ARG A 107 -1.48 -0.48 17.00
C ARG A 107 -1.24 0.24 15.69
N LEU A 108 0.01 0.34 15.23
CA LEU A 108 0.31 0.99 13.94
C LEU A 108 -0.41 0.30 12.77
N VAL A 109 -0.55 -1.03 12.81
CA VAL A 109 -1.20 -1.82 11.77
C VAL A 109 -2.73 -1.84 11.90
N THR A 110 -3.30 -1.64 13.09
CA THR A 110 -4.75 -1.77 13.30
C THR A 110 -5.49 -0.45 13.51
N ASP A 111 -4.86 0.54 14.15
CA ASP A 111 -5.55 1.74 14.62
C ASP A 111 -6.10 2.57 13.45
N ALA A 112 -7.25 3.20 13.65
CA ALA A 112 -7.83 4.06 12.62
C ALA A 112 -6.92 5.28 12.39
N ILE A 113 -6.65 5.57 11.11
CA ILE A 113 -6.00 6.83 10.74
C ILE A 113 -7.09 7.82 10.38
N ILE A 114 -7.12 8.93 11.12
CA ILE A 114 -8.12 9.98 10.92
C ILE A 114 -8.00 10.53 9.50
N GLU A 115 -9.15 10.68 8.83
CA GLU A 115 -9.23 11.25 7.51
C GLU A 115 -8.55 12.62 7.49
N GLY A 116 -7.57 12.77 6.59
CA GLY A 116 -6.73 13.96 6.50
C GLY A 116 -5.32 13.78 7.05
N LEU A 117 -5.08 12.93 8.06
CA LEU A 117 -3.71 12.68 8.52
C LEU A 117 -2.93 11.77 7.57
N GLY A 118 -3.64 10.86 6.90
CA GLY A 118 -3.06 10.04 5.86
C GLY A 118 -4.09 9.16 5.17
N ILE A 119 -3.63 8.42 4.18
CA ILE A 119 -4.41 7.38 3.49
C ILE A 119 -3.83 6.03 3.88
N ALA A 120 -4.56 5.28 4.69
CA ALA A 120 -4.18 3.92 5.11
C ALA A 120 -4.62 2.89 4.06
N VAL A 121 -3.73 1.94 3.78
CA VAL A 121 -3.96 0.82 2.88
C VAL A 121 -3.55 -0.45 3.60
N ASP A 122 -4.55 -1.27 3.89
CA ASP A 122 -4.38 -2.50 4.67
C ASP A 122 -4.43 -3.72 3.75
N TRP A 123 -3.55 -4.68 4.00
CA TRP A 123 -3.63 -5.99 3.39
C TRP A 123 -3.17 -7.07 4.35
N ARG A 124 -3.58 -8.28 4.05
CA ARG A 124 -3.24 -9.47 4.79
C ARG A 124 -2.32 -10.33 3.96
N TYR A 125 -1.28 -10.87 4.55
CA TYR A 125 -0.48 -11.93 3.95
C TYR A 125 -0.88 -13.25 4.60
N ASP A 126 -1.40 -14.16 3.80
CA ASP A 126 -1.88 -15.50 4.20
C ASP A 126 -1.13 -16.62 3.45
N GLY A 127 -0.06 -16.25 2.73
CA GLY A 127 0.81 -17.19 2.02
C GLY A 127 0.19 -17.90 0.82
N GLY A 128 -1.10 -17.72 0.52
CA GLY A 128 -1.75 -18.63 -0.43
C GLY A 128 -3.12 -19.10 -0.01
N ASP A 129 -3.39 -19.13 1.29
CA ASP A 129 -4.43 -19.97 1.84
C ASP A 129 -5.33 -19.16 2.78
N LEU A 130 -6.59 -18.98 2.38
CA LEU A 130 -7.59 -18.26 3.15
C LEU A 130 -7.92 -18.96 4.48
N ASN A 131 -7.60 -20.25 4.61
CA ASN A 131 -7.84 -21.06 5.81
C ASN A 131 -6.60 -21.18 6.71
N ALA A 132 -5.45 -20.65 6.30
CA ALA A 132 -4.23 -20.76 7.10
C ALA A 132 -4.38 -19.96 8.41
N ALA A 133 -4.30 -20.65 9.54
CA ALA A 133 -4.36 -20.01 10.87
C ALA A 133 -2.99 -19.57 11.40
N ALA A 134 -1.91 -20.25 10.99
CA ALA A 134 -0.61 -20.16 11.66
C ALA A 134 0.39 -19.16 11.05
N GLN A 135 0.09 -18.55 9.89
CA GLN A 135 1.04 -17.68 9.16
C GLN A 135 0.39 -16.42 8.60
N VAL A 136 -0.69 -15.97 9.23
CA VAL A 136 -1.36 -14.73 8.83
C VAL A 136 -0.60 -13.55 9.43
N SER A 137 -0.26 -12.58 8.60
CA SER A 137 0.25 -11.29 9.06
C SER A 137 -0.55 -10.17 8.43
N ASP A 138 -0.96 -9.21 9.25
CA ASP A 138 -1.57 -7.97 8.77
C ASP A 138 -0.47 -6.94 8.50
N HIS A 139 -0.62 -6.26 7.38
CA HIS A 139 0.33 -5.30 6.85
C HIS A 139 -0.42 -4.01 6.55
N ARG A 140 0.31 -2.90 6.65
CA ARG A 140 -0.28 -1.60 6.35
C ARG A 140 0.73 -0.70 5.68
N ARG A 141 0.22 0.12 4.76
CA ARG A 141 0.93 1.25 4.19
C ARG A 141 0.13 2.51 4.43
N VAL A 142 0.80 3.58 4.83
CA VAL A 142 0.17 4.86 5.11
C VAL A 142 0.82 5.93 4.26
N ILE A 143 0.06 6.58 3.39
CA ILE A 143 0.52 7.79 2.71
C ILE A 143 0.33 8.96 3.68
N VAL A 144 1.42 9.58 4.12
CA VAL A 144 1.40 10.71 5.08
C VAL A 144 1.64 12.06 4.40
N SER A 145 2.09 12.06 3.14
CA SER A 145 2.24 13.26 2.30
C SER A 145 2.15 12.93 0.80
N GLY A 146 2.00 13.96 -0.05
CA GLY A 146 1.97 13.82 -1.51
C GLY A 146 0.61 13.48 -2.13
N PHE A 147 -0.45 13.39 -1.34
CA PHE A 147 -1.81 13.06 -1.82
C PHE A 147 -2.77 14.27 -1.89
N ARG A 148 -2.29 15.48 -1.58
CA ARG A 148 -3.09 16.72 -1.60
C ARG A 148 -2.56 17.72 -2.64
N PRO A 149 -3.41 18.60 -3.17
CA PRO A 149 -2.95 19.70 -4.03
C PRO A 149 -1.86 20.54 -3.36
N GLY A 150 -0.81 20.87 -4.12
CA GLY A 150 0.34 21.65 -3.63
C GLY A 150 1.40 20.86 -2.86
N HIS A 151 1.17 19.59 -2.52
CA HIS A 151 2.23 18.74 -1.99
C HIS A 151 3.23 18.40 -3.11
N THR A 152 4.50 18.71 -2.90
CA THR A 152 5.61 18.42 -3.82
C THR A 152 6.38 17.16 -3.42
N VAL A 153 6.27 16.76 -2.16
CA VAL A 153 6.90 15.58 -1.58
C VAL A 153 5.85 14.54 -1.22
N ALA A 154 6.06 13.31 -1.68
CA ALA A 154 5.33 12.13 -1.22
C ALA A 154 6.14 11.40 -0.15
N ALA A 155 5.47 11.06 0.95
CA ALA A 155 6.04 10.28 2.04
C ALA A 155 5.04 9.20 2.46
N ALA A 156 5.56 8.00 2.73
CA ALA A 156 4.75 6.87 3.16
C ALA A 156 5.45 6.03 4.22
N LEU A 157 4.65 5.51 5.16
CA LEU A 157 5.06 4.49 6.11
C LEU A 157 4.67 3.10 5.60
N TRP A 158 5.53 2.12 5.83
CA TRP A 158 5.28 0.73 5.49
C TRP A 158 5.52 -0.14 6.72
N MET A 159 4.48 -0.83 7.16
CA MET A 159 4.51 -1.79 8.26
C MET A 159 4.31 -3.20 7.72
N ARG A 160 5.34 -4.04 7.85
CA ARG A 160 5.30 -5.46 7.46
C ARG A 160 6.23 -6.28 8.34
N TYR A 161 5.81 -7.49 8.74
CA TYR A 161 6.67 -8.45 9.47
C TYR A 161 7.40 -7.87 10.71
N GLY A 162 6.81 -6.89 11.40
CA GLY A 162 7.45 -6.21 12.54
C GLY A 162 8.42 -5.08 12.15
N ASP A 163 8.64 -4.85 10.86
CA ASP A 163 9.41 -3.72 10.34
C ASP A 163 8.52 -2.51 10.10
N ILE A 164 9.06 -1.33 10.39
CA ILE A 164 8.52 -0.02 10.03
C ILE A 164 9.52 0.67 9.12
N GLN A 165 9.06 1.10 7.94
CA GLN A 165 9.89 1.83 6.99
C GLN A 165 9.24 3.16 6.63
N LEU A 166 10.01 4.25 6.69
CA LEU A 166 9.62 5.56 6.15
C LEU A 166 10.30 5.74 4.80
N CYS A 167 9.50 5.99 3.77
CA CYS A 167 9.99 6.22 2.42
C CYS A 167 9.52 7.56 1.90
N THR A 168 10.36 8.22 1.11
CA THR A 168 10.05 9.54 0.56
C THR A 168 10.61 9.79 -0.83
N THR A 169 10.01 10.76 -1.53
CA THR A 169 10.55 11.39 -2.74
C THR A 169 11.33 12.67 -2.46
N GLU A 170 11.38 13.13 -1.20
CA GLU A 170 12.15 14.31 -0.78
C GLU A 170 13.64 14.11 -1.07
N ALA A 171 14.23 15.08 -1.78
CA ALA A 171 15.67 15.13 -1.94
C ALA A 171 16.31 15.52 -0.61
N PRO A 172 17.38 14.83 -0.16
CA PRO A 172 18.03 15.16 1.08
C PRO A 172 18.68 16.53 0.98
N VAL A 173 18.50 17.35 2.02
CA VAL A 173 19.24 18.60 2.17
C VAL A 173 20.66 18.27 2.62
N GLY A 174 21.65 18.74 1.87
CA GLY A 174 23.07 18.51 2.13
C GLY A 174 23.59 17.14 1.69
N HIS A 175 24.91 17.05 1.49
CA HIS A 175 25.59 15.80 1.10
C HIS A 175 25.96 14.92 2.30
N ASP A 176 26.01 15.49 3.51
CA ASP A 176 26.46 14.78 4.69
C ASP A 176 25.33 13.95 5.32
N ARG A 177 25.58 12.64 5.42
CA ARG A 177 24.67 11.68 6.05
C ARG A 177 24.65 11.78 7.57
N SER A 178 25.62 12.48 8.18
CA SER A 178 25.73 12.68 9.63
C SER A 178 24.61 13.57 10.20
N HIS A 179 24.01 14.43 9.36
CA HIS A 179 22.91 15.29 9.80
C HIS A 179 21.69 14.47 10.24
N PRO A 180 20.96 14.92 11.28
CA PRO A 180 19.70 14.33 11.71
C PRO A 180 18.70 14.15 10.55
N LEU A 181 17.90 13.08 10.61
CA LEU A 181 16.89 12.80 9.58
C LEU A 181 15.88 13.95 9.44
N ALA A 182 15.56 14.64 10.54
CA ALA A 182 14.65 15.78 10.53
C ALA A 182 15.21 17.01 9.78
N ASP A 183 16.53 17.09 9.63
CA ASP A 183 17.18 18.18 8.90
C ASP A 183 17.34 17.80 7.42
N ARG A 184 17.65 16.53 7.17
CA ARG A 184 17.83 15.99 5.81
C ARG A 184 16.50 15.81 5.06
N PHE A 185 15.44 15.43 5.76
CA PHE A 185 14.13 15.08 5.21
C PHE A 185 13.02 15.74 6.03
N ARG A 186 13.07 17.07 6.10
CA ARG A 186 12.23 17.87 7.00
C ARG A 186 10.75 17.68 6.72
N GLU A 187 10.35 17.65 5.46
CA GLU A 187 8.93 17.51 5.10
C GLU A 187 8.42 16.11 5.45
N SER A 188 9.19 15.08 5.10
CA SER A 188 8.80 13.68 5.28
C SER A 188 8.77 13.26 6.73
N VAL A 189 9.81 13.63 7.51
CA VAL A 189 9.87 13.35 8.94
C VAL A 189 8.83 14.18 9.69
N GLY A 190 8.59 15.43 9.28
CA GLY A 190 7.50 16.25 9.84
C GLY A 190 6.14 15.62 9.59
N ALA A 191 5.88 15.11 8.39
CA ALA A 191 4.63 14.44 8.07
C ALA A 191 4.41 13.15 8.85
N ALA A 192 5.45 12.34 9.03
CA ALA A 192 5.37 11.07 9.74
C ALA A 192 5.20 11.19 11.28
N ARG A 193 5.40 12.39 11.84
CA ARG A 193 5.28 12.66 13.29
C ARG A 193 3.90 13.15 13.73
N ARG A 194 3.04 13.53 12.78
CA ARG A 194 1.69 14.03 13.05
C ARG A 194 0.73 12.88 13.32
#